data_AF-Q07P58-F1
#
_entry.id   AF-Q07P58-F1
#
_cell.length_a   1.000
_cell.length_b   1.000
_cell.length_c   1.000
_cell.angle_alpha   90.00
_cell.angle_beta   90.00
_cell.angle_gamma   90.00
#
_symmetry.space_group_name_H-M   'P 1'
#
loop_
_entity.id
_entity.type
_entity.pdbx_description
1 polymer ?
#
loop_
_entity_poly.entity_id
_entity_poly.type
_entity_poly.pdbx_seq_one_letter_code
_entity_poly.pdbx_strand_id
1 'polypeptide(L)' 'MTEPIVEEQELPAYPIRAYQLIPDPNQPTVVALAIETDQGHSLFLATREILEDLGRDLLERAAKMPLKKRAD' A
#
# COMPACT_ATOMS: atom_id res chain seq x y z
N MET A 1 -26.95 -20.22 -7.19
CA MET A 1 -26.08 -19.47 -6.27
C MET A 1 -25.43 -18.39 -7.09
N THR A 2 -25.93 -17.16 -7.01
CA THR A 2 -25.39 -16.00 -7.73
C THR A 2 -24.20 -15.47 -6.93
N GLU A 3 -23.02 -15.48 -7.55
CA GLU A 3 -21.81 -14.89 -6.98
C GLU A 3 -22.03 -13.38 -6.80
N PRO A 4 -21.58 -12.77 -5.69
CA PRO A 4 -21.67 -11.33 -5.54
C PRO A 4 -20.74 -10.67 -6.57
N ILE A 5 -21.35 -9.98 -7.53
CA ILE A 5 -20.68 -8.97 -8.35
C ILE A 5 -20.11 -7.93 -7.39
N VAL A 6 -18.81 -7.99 -7.14
CA VAL A 6 -18.07 -6.88 -6.55
C VAL A 6 -18.05 -5.82 -7.64
N GLU A 7 -18.93 -4.82 -7.54
CA GLU A 7 -18.79 -3.62 -8.35
C GLU A 7 -17.40 -3.08 -8.09
N GLU A 8 -16.53 -3.08 -9.11
CA GLU A 8 -15.23 -2.44 -9.08
C GLU A 8 -15.47 -0.94 -8.86
N GLN A 9 -15.59 -0.53 -7.59
CA GLN A 9 -15.59 0.87 -7.22
C GLN A 9 -14.22 1.42 -7.65
N GLU A 10 -14.24 2.33 -8.62
CA GLU A 10 -13.08 3.14 -8.95
C GLU A 10 -12.73 3.97 -7.71
N LEU A 11 -11.75 3.48 -6.94
CA LEU A 11 -11.24 4.19 -5.78
C LEU A 11 -10.43 5.40 -6.26
N PRO A 12 -10.67 6.60 -5.72
CA PRO A 12 -9.87 7.76 -6.07
C PRO A 12 -8.40 7.49 -5.66
N ALA A 13 -7.50 7.59 -6.64
CA ALA A 13 -6.08 7.34 -6.45
C ALA A 13 -5.30 8.66 -6.37
N TYR A 14 -4.51 8.81 -5.31
CA TYR A 14 -3.71 10.00 -5.05
C TYR A 14 -2.22 9.66 -5.01
N PRO A 15 -1.32 10.51 -5.54
CA PRO A 15 0.11 10.25 -5.51
C PRO A 15 0.64 10.10 -4.08
N ILE A 16 1.33 8.99 -3.81
CA ILE A 16 2.04 8.79 -2.55
C ILE A 16 3.21 9.77 -2.47
N ARG A 17 3.30 10.52 -1.37
CA ARG A 17 4.39 11.46 -1.07
C ARG A 17 5.43 10.86 -0.14
N ALA A 18 4.96 10.16 0.89
CA ALA A 18 5.79 9.51 1.88
C ALA A 18 5.06 8.29 2.46
N TYR A 19 5.84 7.39 3.08
CA TYR A 19 5.31 6.30 3.88
C TYR A 19 6.14 6.14 5.16
N GLN A 20 5.51 5.67 6.23
CA GLN A 20 6.17 5.36 7.49
C GLN A 20 5.59 4.08 8.10
N LEU A 21 6.48 3.24 8.63
CA LEU A 21 6.10 2.09 9.46
C LEU A 21 6.37 2.44 10.93
N ILE A 22 5.32 2.41 11.74
CA ILE A 22 5.34 2.80 13.14
C ILE A 22 5.03 1.56 13.98
N PRO A 23 5.98 1.03 14.75
CA PRO A 23 5.71 -0.07 15.68
C PRO A 23 4.67 0.35 16.73
N ASP A 24 3.69 -0.52 17.03
CA ASP A 24 2.77 -0.29 18.13
C ASP A 24 3.40 -0.78 19.45
N PRO A 25 3.65 0.10 20.45
CA PRO A 25 4.27 -0.30 21.71
C PRO A 25 3.39 -1.23 22.56
N ASN A 26 2.08 -1.22 22.35
CA ASN A 26 1.13 -2.07 23.08
C ASN A 26 0.84 -3.38 22.35
N GLN A 27 1.08 -3.44 21.03
CA GLN A 27 0.82 -4.61 20.19
C GLN A 27 2.02 -4.88 19.27
N PRO A 28 3.09 -5.54 19.77
CA PRO A 28 4.33 -5.70 19.02
C PRO A 28 4.21 -6.61 17.77
N THR A 29 3.10 -7.32 17.62
CA THR A 29 2.79 -8.14 16.44
C THR A 29 2.17 -7.35 15.28
N VAL A 30 1.90 -6.05 15.49
CA VAL A 30 1.25 -5.16 14.53
C VAL A 30 2.10 -3.91 14.34
N VAL A 31 2.11 -3.39 13.11
CA VAL A 31 2.66 -2.06 12.80
C VAL A 31 1.59 -1.18 12.19
N ALA A 32 1.68 0.12 12.44
CA ALA A 32 0.95 1.13 11.72
C ALA A 32 1.71 1.51 10.44
N LEU A 33 1.11 1.28 9.28
CA LEU A 33 1.54 1.82 7.99
C LEU A 33 0.82 3.15 7.74
N ALA A 34 1.57 4.24 7.84
CA ALA A 34 1.11 5.56 7.46
C ALA A 34 1.51 5.85 6.00
N ILE A 35 0.55 6.24 5.18
CA ILE A 35 0.76 6.68 3.79
C ILE A 35 0.31 8.13 3.69
N GLU A 36 1.22 9.02 3.29
CA GLU A 36 0.90 10.42 3.01
C GLU A 36 0.61 10.60 1.52
N THR A 37 -0.51 11.24 1.22
CA THR A 37 -0.96 11.60 -0.12
C THR A 37 -1.20 13.10 -0.21
N ASP A 38 -1.47 13.62 -1.41
CA ASP A 38 -1.84 15.03 -1.59
C ASP A 38 -3.18 15.43 -0.94
N GLN A 39 -4.03 14.47 -0.57
CA GLN A 39 -5.26 14.69 0.20
C GLN A 39 -5.09 14.49 1.71
N GLY A 40 -3.88 14.14 2.16
CA GLY A 40 -3.59 13.89 3.58
C GLY A 40 -3.17 12.45 3.87
N HIS A 41 -3.33 12.05 5.13
CA HIS A 41 -2.73 10.83 5.67
C HIS A 41 -3.76 9.70 5.74
N SER A 42 -3.36 8.50 5.35
CA SER A 42 -4.08 7.26 5.61
C SER A 42 -3.24 6.38 6.54
N LEU A 43 -3.89 5.81 7.55
CA LEU A 43 -3.24 4.97 8.57
C LEU A 43 -3.89 3.59 8.58
N PHE A 44 -3.08 2.56 8.40
CA PHE A 44 -3.51 1.16 8.38
C PHE A 44 -2.73 0.36 9.41
N LEU A 45 -3.37 -0.62 10.04
CA LEU A 45 -2.69 -1.60 10.89
C LEU A 45 -2.44 -2.87 10.09
N ALA A 46 -1.21 -3.38 10.16
CA ALA A 46 -0.81 -4.58 9.44
C ALA A 46 -0.04 -5.54 10.34
N THR A 47 -0.31 -6.82 10.18
CA THR A 47 0.49 -7.91 10.77
C THR A 47 1.74 -8.17 9.92
N ARG A 48 2.66 -8.95 10.46
CA ARG A 48 3.84 -9.44 9.72
C ARG A 48 3.47 -10.08 8.39
N GLU A 49 2.50 -11.00 8.39
CA GLU A 49 2.08 -11.77 7.22
C GLU A 49 1.60 -10.83 6.10
N ILE A 50 0.75 -9.86 6.45
CA ILE A 50 0.25 -8.85 5.49
C ILE A 50 1.39 -8.00 4.92
N LEU A 51 2.38 -7.62 5.72
CA LEU A 51 3.53 -6.84 5.24
C LEU A 51 4.45 -7.64 4.32
N GLU A 52 4.65 -8.92 4.61
CA GLU A 52 5.47 -9.81 3.77
C GLU A 52 4.83 -9.99 2.39
N ASP A 53 3.51 -10.18 2.34
CA ASP A 53 2.76 -10.29 1.09
C ASP A 53 2.73 -8.96 0.33
N LEU A 54 2.40 -7.85 1.02
CA LEU A 54 2.40 -6.52 0.42
C LEU A 54 3.77 -6.16 -0.17
N GLY A 55 4.86 -6.46 0.55
CA GLY A 55 6.22 -6.22 0.07
C GLY A 55 6.54 -6.99 -1.21
N ARG A 56 6.10 -8.24 -1.31
CA ARG A 56 6.26 -9.07 -2.51
C ARG A 56 5.50 -8.48 -3.70
N ASP A 57 4.24 -8.12 -3.50
CA ASP A 57 3.38 -7.56 -4.55
C ASP A 57 3.92 -6.23 -5.08
N LEU A 58 4.38 -5.36 -4.18
CA LEU A 58 4.99 -4.08 -4.56
C LEU A 58 6.24 -4.28 -5.42
N LEU A 59 7.11 -5.22 -5.05
CA LEU A 59 8.32 -5.52 -5.81
C LEU A 59 7.98 -6.14 -7.18
N GLU A 60 7.07 -7.10 -7.23
CA GLU A 60 6.62 -7.72 -8.47
C GLU A 60 5.98 -6.70 -9.42
N ARG A 61 5.19 -5.76 -8.88
CA ARG A 61 4.58 -4.70 -9.66
C ARG A 61 5.63 -3.71 -10.16
N ALA A 62 6.54 -3.26 -9.30
CA ALA A 62 7.61 -2.33 -9.65
C ALA A 62 8.52 -2.91 -10.75
N ALA A 63 8.85 -4.21 -10.69
CA ALA A 63 9.65 -4.89 -11.71
C ALA A 63 9.01 -4.88 -13.12
N LYS A 64 7.68 -4.77 -13.20
CA LYS A 64 6.92 -4.69 -14.46
C LYS A 64 6.70 -3.25 -14.94
N MET A 65 7.08 -2.24 -14.14
CA MET A 65 6.89 -0.84 -14.53
C MET A 65 7.96 -0.40 -15.53
N PRO A 66 7.58 0.34 -16.57
CA PRO A 66 8.57 0.90 -17.49
C PRO A 66 9.46 1.90 -16.76
N LEU A 67 10.77 1.71 -16.85
CA LEU A 67 11.72 2.73 -16.39
C LEU A 67 11.54 3.98 -17.25
N LYS A 68 11.32 5.13 -16.61
CA LYS A 68 11.36 6.41 -17.30
C LYS A 68 12.79 6.58 -17.82
N LYS A 69 13.03 6.41 -19.13
CA LYS A 69 14.31 6.74 -19.74
C LYS A 69 14.60 8.19 -19.37
N ARG A 70 15.73 8.43 -18.70
CA ARG A 70 16.24 9.79 -18.48
C ARG A 70 16.35 10.41 -19.86
N ALA A 71 15.57 11.47 -20.12
CA ALA A 71 15.83 12.30 -21.28
C ALA A 71 17.14 13.03 -20.96
N ASP A 72 18.20 12.66 -21.67
CA ASP A 72 19.45 13.44 -21.72
C ASP A 72 19.19 14.86 -22.24
#